data_AF-A0A8B6G5B2-F1
#
_entry.id   AF-A0A8B6G5B2-F1
#
_cell.length_a   1.000
_cell.length_b   1.000
_cell.length_c   1.000
_cell.angle_alpha   90.00
_cell.angle_beta   90.00
_cell.angle_gamma   90.00
#
_symmetry.space_group_name_H-M   'P 1'
#
loop_
_entity.id
_entity.type
_entity.pdbx_description
1 polymer ?
#
loop_
_entity_poly.entity_id
_entity_poly.type
_entity_poly.pdbx_seq_one_letter_code
_entity_poly.pdbx_strand_id
1 'polypeptide(L)'
;MQTENMILYGLWFGESKPFMGGFTKPLVNTLKDIETNGIDFDYNGQTHNSKCFLICGTADLPAKSIVMNCNQFNGQYSCLRCMHSGETYRTSKGGTVRTFPYNSSEPDPEKRTTQECINNAVTAIQNGTVVNGIKGPSFLMALKYYDFVKSSSIDYMHGVLLGITKLLINLWTNGSNNCITPDDLKRSQTMLSYFVHMFTALYGQRYMTLNMHSLLHLPECVEDLGPMWVYSCFPYENANGLLTKLFHGTQNIELQIISSLSIVQNMPSLLCNIEDPVHKAFAEKMQNVSENSKKYTGTLTGSVPVGCKMKMHLSDEVYSKLITTVKFKPSKCLCFRRISLRGFTIHSLEYSRVSVRNTYTVKYFEPERKSLCYGSILYYILAKKCECLDDLCSCDSSLVAVMHRYEETKTSIVKPNFLSVKANHIKVTKKTCFLCVVDTSKIMSVMVNVRIDDIGNYFLCEVPNLKESD
;
A
#
# COMPACT_ATOMS: atom_id res chain seq x y z
N MET A 1 -12.04 8.23 0.57
CA MET A 1 -13.26 8.04 1.37
C MET A 1 -12.93 8.46 2.79
N GLN A 2 -13.66 9.43 3.34
CA GLN A 2 -13.46 9.86 4.73
C GLN A 2 -14.10 8.86 5.69
N THR A 3 -13.51 8.64 6.86
CA THR A 3 -14.01 7.71 7.88
C THR A 3 -15.39 8.11 8.40
N GLU A 4 -15.75 9.39 8.41
CA GLU A 4 -17.11 9.84 8.80
C GLU A 4 -18.24 9.30 7.92
N ASN A 5 -17.95 8.93 6.67
CA ASN A 5 -18.95 8.38 5.73
C ASN A 5 -19.00 6.84 5.75
N MET A 6 -18.34 6.20 6.72
CA MET A 6 -18.28 4.76 6.83
C MET A 6 -19.34 4.24 7.80
N ILE A 7 -20.21 3.35 7.29
CA ILE A 7 -21.19 2.65 8.10
C ILE A 7 -20.63 1.27 8.44
N LEU A 8 -20.41 1.01 9.73
CA LEU A 8 -20.12 -0.34 10.18
C LEU A 8 -21.43 -1.13 10.26
N TYR A 9 -21.57 -2.13 9.41
CA TYR A 9 -22.76 -2.96 9.37
C TYR A 9 -22.77 -4.06 10.45
N GLY A 10 -21.64 -4.74 10.67
CA GLY A 10 -21.64 -5.91 11.55
C GLY A 10 -20.25 -6.29 12.04
N LEU A 11 -20.21 -6.90 13.22
CA LEU A 11 -19.01 -7.43 13.86
C LEU A 11 -19.23 -8.90 14.17
N TRP A 12 -18.23 -9.72 13.87
CA TRP A 12 -18.22 -11.13 14.24
C TRP A 12 -17.10 -11.39 15.24
N PHE A 13 -17.44 -12.05 16.34
CA PHE A 13 -16.48 -12.50 17.34
C PHE A 13 -16.64 -14.01 17.54
N GLY A 14 -15.58 -14.76 17.28
CA GLY A 14 -15.56 -16.21 17.41
C GLY A 14 -14.25 -16.80 16.92
N GLU A 15 -13.95 -18.02 17.34
CA GLU A 15 -12.72 -18.74 16.96
C GLU A 15 -12.71 -19.12 15.47
N SER A 16 -13.89 -19.30 14.89
CA SER A 16 -14.08 -19.62 13.47
C SER A 16 -14.66 -18.45 12.70
N LYS A 17 -14.45 -18.46 11.38
CA LYS A 17 -15.08 -17.48 10.47
C LYS A 17 -16.61 -17.61 10.50
N PRO A 18 -17.37 -16.52 10.33
CA PRO A 18 -18.83 -16.56 10.35
C PRO A 18 -19.38 -17.39 9.19
N PHE A 19 -20.49 -18.07 9.43
CA PHE A 19 -21.35 -18.51 8.34
C PHE A 19 -22.03 -17.28 7.72
N MET A 20 -21.48 -16.80 6.60
CA MET A 20 -21.90 -15.53 5.99
C MET A 20 -23.39 -15.47 5.67
N GLY A 21 -24.00 -16.58 5.21
CA GLY A 21 -25.44 -16.60 4.89
C GLY A 21 -26.34 -16.31 6.10
N GLY A 22 -25.91 -16.67 7.32
CA GLY A 22 -26.60 -16.31 8.55
C GLY A 22 -26.23 -14.91 9.02
N PHE A 23 -24.94 -14.60 9.04
CA PHE A 23 -24.40 -13.32 9.51
C PHE A 23 -24.92 -12.12 8.72
N THR A 24 -25.04 -12.23 7.40
CA THR A 24 -25.49 -11.12 6.54
C THR A 24 -26.99 -11.12 6.26
N LYS A 25 -27.76 -12.03 6.87
CA LYS A 25 -29.21 -12.11 6.62
C LYS A 25 -29.94 -10.78 6.89
N PRO A 26 -29.68 -10.05 7.99
CA PRO A 26 -30.30 -8.75 8.19
C PRO A 26 -29.86 -7.73 7.12
N LEU A 27 -28.59 -7.74 6.70
CA LEU A 27 -28.05 -6.84 5.66
C LEU A 27 -28.82 -7.02 4.37
N VAL A 28 -28.93 -8.27 3.93
CA VAL A 28 -29.54 -8.61 2.64
C VAL A 28 -31.01 -8.22 2.65
N ASN A 29 -31.71 -8.44 3.76
CA ASN A 29 -33.10 -8.02 3.89
C ASN A 29 -33.24 -6.49 3.79
N THR A 30 -32.38 -5.73 4.49
CA THR A 30 -32.36 -4.27 4.40
C THR A 30 -32.01 -3.78 2.99
N LEU A 31 -31.00 -4.37 2.34
CA LEU A 31 -30.63 -4.00 0.97
C LEU A 31 -31.74 -4.31 -0.04
N LYS A 32 -32.42 -5.46 0.12
CA LYS A 32 -33.57 -5.84 -0.72
C LYS A 32 -34.75 -4.88 -0.57
N ASP A 33 -35.01 -4.45 0.65
CA ASP A 33 -36.07 -3.50 0.95
C ASP A 33 -35.75 -2.14 0.32
N ILE A 34 -34.53 -1.62 0.54
CA ILE A 34 -34.11 -0.31 0.03
C ILE A 34 -34.01 -0.30 -1.52
N GLU A 35 -33.59 -1.40 -2.17
CA GLU A 35 -33.55 -1.46 -3.64
C GLU A 35 -34.96 -1.56 -4.26
N THR A 36 -35.96 -2.05 -3.50
CA THR A 36 -37.33 -2.26 -3.99
C THR A 36 -38.24 -1.09 -3.64
N ASN A 37 -38.32 -0.75 -2.35
CA ASN A 37 -39.23 0.21 -1.75
C ASN A 37 -38.59 1.60 -1.54
N GLY A 38 -37.26 1.66 -1.45
CA GLY A 38 -36.54 2.89 -1.15
C GLY A 38 -36.62 3.30 0.31
N ILE A 39 -36.08 4.48 0.62
CA ILE A 39 -36.14 5.12 1.93
C ILE A 39 -36.83 6.47 1.75
N ASP A 40 -37.88 6.71 2.53
CA ASP A 40 -38.53 8.00 2.63
C ASP A 40 -37.80 8.90 3.62
N PHE A 41 -37.51 10.13 3.21
CA PHE A 41 -36.95 11.15 4.09
C PHE A 41 -37.42 12.55 3.69
N ASP A 42 -37.54 13.42 4.69
CA ASP A 42 -37.91 14.81 4.48
C ASP A 42 -36.67 15.67 4.28
N TYR A 43 -36.64 16.43 3.19
CA TYR A 43 -35.59 17.39 2.90
C TYR A 43 -36.20 18.66 2.31
N ASN A 44 -35.87 19.81 2.90
CA ASN A 44 -36.45 21.12 2.56
C ASN A 44 -37.99 21.15 2.57
N GLY A 45 -38.61 20.46 3.53
CA GLY A 45 -40.07 20.42 3.69
C GLY A 45 -40.80 19.59 2.63
N GLN A 46 -40.07 18.80 1.84
CA GLN A 46 -40.63 17.86 0.87
C GLN A 46 -40.21 16.44 1.25
N THR A 47 -41.13 15.49 1.14
CA THR A 47 -40.84 14.07 1.30
C THR A 47 -40.26 13.52 0.00
N HIS A 48 -39.08 12.91 0.08
CA HIS A 48 -38.40 12.26 -1.03
C HIS A 48 -38.32 10.76 -0.77
N ASN A 49 -38.51 9.94 -1.81
CA ASN A 49 -38.21 8.52 -1.78
C ASN A 49 -36.92 8.27 -2.57
N SER A 50 -35.89 7.70 -1.94
CA SER A 50 -34.65 7.33 -2.62
C SER A 50 -34.40 5.83 -2.55
N LYS A 51 -34.14 5.23 -3.70
CA LYS A 51 -33.70 3.84 -3.81
C LYS A 51 -32.18 3.78 -3.81
N CYS A 52 -31.62 2.83 -3.07
CA CYS A 52 -30.18 2.59 -3.03
C CYS A 52 -29.87 1.20 -3.59
N PHE A 53 -28.79 1.11 -4.36
CA PHE A 53 -28.34 -0.13 -4.98
C PHE A 53 -26.91 -0.40 -4.55
N LEU A 54 -26.61 -1.66 -4.19
CA LEU A 54 -25.25 -2.07 -3.95
C LEU A 54 -24.52 -2.21 -5.29
N ILE A 55 -23.55 -1.35 -5.55
CA ILE A 55 -22.84 -1.30 -6.83
C ILE A 55 -21.55 -2.13 -6.87
N CYS A 56 -20.90 -2.30 -5.72
CA CYS A 56 -19.57 -2.90 -5.64
C CYS A 56 -19.33 -3.61 -4.30
N GLY A 57 -18.67 -4.76 -4.35
CA GLY A 57 -18.11 -5.44 -3.19
C GLY A 57 -16.60 -5.60 -3.34
N THR A 58 -15.84 -4.96 -2.46
CA THR A 58 -14.37 -5.03 -2.43
C THR A 58 -13.88 -5.72 -1.16
N ALA A 59 -12.86 -6.55 -1.32
CA ALA A 59 -12.25 -7.36 -0.26
C ALA A 59 -10.93 -7.96 -0.79
N ASP A 60 -10.02 -8.25 0.14
CA ASP A 60 -8.84 -9.07 -0.13
C ASP A 60 -9.24 -10.48 -0.61
N LEU A 61 -8.32 -11.22 -1.25
CA LEU A 61 -8.65 -12.52 -1.84
C LEU A 61 -9.20 -13.55 -0.84
N PRO A 62 -8.63 -13.70 0.38
CA PRO A 62 -9.21 -14.56 1.41
C PRO A 62 -10.63 -14.18 1.81
N ALA A 63 -10.93 -12.92 2.15
CA ALA A 63 -12.27 -12.52 2.55
C ALA A 63 -13.26 -12.57 1.38
N LYS A 64 -12.81 -12.19 0.18
CA LYS A 64 -13.60 -12.30 -1.06
C LYS A 64 -14.10 -13.73 -1.29
N SER A 65 -13.25 -14.75 -1.07
CA SER A 65 -13.68 -16.14 -1.24
C SER A 65 -14.83 -16.56 -0.32
N ILE A 66 -14.94 -15.94 0.85
CA ILE A 66 -15.97 -16.23 1.84
C ILE A 66 -17.25 -15.48 1.50
N VAL A 67 -17.13 -14.17 1.21
CA VAL A 67 -18.24 -13.31 0.81
C VAL A 67 -18.91 -13.84 -0.46
N MET A 68 -18.11 -14.23 -1.44
CA MET A 68 -18.57 -14.73 -2.74
C MET A 68 -18.86 -16.24 -2.74
N ASN A 69 -18.64 -16.93 -1.61
CA ASN A 69 -18.81 -18.38 -1.46
C ASN A 69 -18.15 -19.19 -2.59
N CYS A 70 -16.88 -18.87 -2.88
CA CYS A 70 -16.11 -19.45 -3.97
C CYS A 70 -14.76 -20.02 -3.47
N ASN A 71 -14.01 -20.64 -4.37
CA ASN A 71 -12.68 -21.13 -4.10
C ASN A 71 -11.73 -20.00 -3.71
N GLN A 72 -10.79 -20.30 -2.80
CA GLN A 72 -9.71 -19.39 -2.45
C GLN A 72 -8.74 -19.22 -3.62
N PHE A 73 -7.85 -18.24 -3.52
CA PHE A 73 -6.89 -17.86 -4.56
C PHE A 73 -5.94 -18.97 -5.03
N ASN A 74 -5.83 -20.05 -4.27
CA ASN A 74 -5.04 -21.25 -4.59
C ASN A 74 -5.88 -22.43 -5.13
N GLY A 75 -7.21 -22.27 -5.18
CA GLY A 75 -8.13 -23.26 -5.71
C GLY A 75 -8.23 -23.23 -7.23
N GLN A 76 -8.79 -24.28 -7.82
CA GLN A 76 -9.13 -24.27 -9.24
C GLN A 76 -10.30 -23.31 -9.50
N TYR A 77 -10.30 -22.70 -10.69
CA TYR A 77 -11.36 -21.77 -11.12
C TYR A 77 -11.59 -20.64 -10.11
N SER A 78 -10.55 -20.18 -9.42
CA SER A 78 -10.67 -19.17 -8.36
C SER A 78 -10.88 -17.75 -8.89
N CYS A 79 -10.67 -17.51 -10.19
CA CYS A 79 -11.01 -16.24 -10.82
C CYS A 79 -12.54 -16.11 -10.96
N LEU A 80 -13.08 -14.98 -10.51
CA LEU A 80 -14.51 -14.65 -10.65
C LEU A 80 -14.84 -13.93 -11.97
N ARG A 81 -13.84 -13.57 -12.78
CA ARG A 81 -14.01 -12.91 -14.07
C ARG A 81 -14.01 -13.88 -15.26
N CYS A 82 -13.25 -14.96 -15.18
CA CYS A 82 -13.15 -15.93 -16.26
C CYS A 82 -13.05 -17.39 -15.76
N MET A 83 -13.16 -18.31 -16.70
CA MET A 83 -13.18 -19.76 -16.50
C MET A 83 -11.79 -20.40 -16.55
N HIS A 84 -10.73 -19.63 -16.30
CA HIS A 84 -9.39 -20.19 -16.18
C HIS A 84 -9.28 -21.10 -14.94
N SER A 85 -9.07 -22.40 -15.15
CA SER A 85 -8.99 -23.39 -14.07
C SER A 85 -7.73 -23.23 -13.21
N GLY A 86 -6.61 -22.87 -13.85
CA GLY A 86 -5.30 -22.75 -13.22
C GLY A 86 -4.65 -24.11 -12.98
N GLU A 87 -3.33 -24.13 -12.92
CA GLU A 87 -2.52 -25.33 -12.86
C GLU A 87 -1.83 -25.49 -11.52
N THR A 88 -1.61 -26.74 -11.08
CA THR A 88 -0.84 -27.01 -9.87
C THR A 88 0.63 -27.05 -10.23
N TYR A 89 1.40 -26.10 -9.73
CA TYR A 89 2.85 -26.06 -9.88
C TYR A 89 3.53 -26.60 -8.63
N ARG A 90 4.39 -27.63 -8.78
CA ARG A 90 5.21 -28.18 -7.70
C ARG A 90 6.49 -27.35 -7.54
N THR A 91 6.72 -26.84 -6.34
CA THR A 91 7.90 -26.04 -6.01
C THR A 91 9.11 -26.93 -5.71
N SER A 92 10.32 -26.40 -5.93
CA SER A 92 11.58 -27.09 -5.61
C SER A 92 11.75 -27.46 -4.14
N LYS A 93 11.02 -26.78 -3.23
CA LYS A 93 11.00 -27.06 -1.78
C LYS A 93 9.91 -28.06 -1.36
N GLY A 94 9.24 -28.73 -2.30
CA GLY A 94 8.24 -29.77 -2.03
C GLY A 94 6.80 -29.29 -1.79
N GLY A 95 6.55 -27.98 -1.75
CA GLY A 95 5.19 -27.42 -1.68
C GLY A 95 4.52 -27.28 -3.05
N THR A 96 3.20 -27.04 -3.10
CA THR A 96 2.44 -26.75 -4.32
C THR A 96 1.86 -25.35 -4.32
N VAL A 97 1.80 -24.71 -5.48
CA VAL A 97 1.10 -23.44 -5.69
C VAL A 97 0.17 -23.54 -6.90
N ARG A 98 -0.92 -22.78 -6.91
CA ARG A 98 -1.78 -22.64 -8.09
C ARG A 98 -1.26 -21.50 -8.95
N THR A 99 -1.09 -21.77 -10.24
CA THR A 99 -0.60 -20.80 -11.22
C THR A 99 -1.58 -20.64 -12.37
N PHE A 100 -1.61 -19.47 -12.97
CA PHE A 100 -2.45 -19.08 -14.09
C PHE A 100 -1.51 -18.64 -15.23
N PRO A 101 -0.87 -19.61 -15.91
CA PRO A 101 0.03 -19.30 -17.01
C PRO A 101 -0.72 -18.53 -18.10
N TYR A 102 -0.06 -17.52 -18.67
CA TYR A 102 -0.62 -16.75 -19.78
C TYR A 102 0.09 -17.11 -21.07
N ASN A 103 -0.67 -17.63 -22.03
CA ASN A 103 -0.17 -17.97 -23.36
C ASN A 103 -0.92 -17.13 -24.41
N SER A 104 -0.23 -16.19 -25.04
CA SER A 104 -0.81 -15.33 -26.08
C SER A 104 -1.18 -16.07 -27.37
N SER A 105 -0.73 -17.32 -27.52
CA SER A 105 -1.08 -18.18 -28.65
C SER A 105 -2.37 -18.99 -28.41
N GLU A 106 -2.85 -19.04 -27.17
CA GLU A 106 -4.11 -19.69 -26.82
C GLU A 106 -5.25 -18.66 -26.75
N PRO A 107 -6.50 -19.08 -27.01
CA PRO A 107 -7.65 -18.20 -26.82
C PRO A 107 -7.76 -17.79 -25.36
N ASP A 108 -8.15 -16.54 -25.14
CA ASP A 108 -8.41 -16.06 -23.78
C ASP A 108 -9.50 -16.91 -23.11
N PRO A 109 -9.39 -17.19 -21.80
CA PRO A 109 -10.38 -17.97 -21.09
C PRO A 109 -11.76 -17.33 -21.18
N GLU A 110 -12.80 -18.16 -21.34
CA GLU A 110 -14.18 -17.70 -21.39
C GLU A 110 -14.54 -16.85 -20.16
N LYS A 111 -15.22 -15.73 -20.39
CA LYS A 111 -15.68 -14.84 -19.32
C LYS A 111 -16.87 -15.45 -18.61
N ARG A 112 -16.92 -15.30 -17.29
CA ARG A 112 -18.06 -15.72 -16.49
C ARG A 112 -19.23 -14.77 -16.66
N THR A 113 -20.43 -15.30 -16.52
CA THR A 113 -21.65 -14.49 -16.36
C THR A 113 -22.28 -14.72 -14.99
N THR A 114 -23.05 -13.74 -14.52
CA THR A 114 -23.80 -13.87 -13.26
C THR A 114 -24.78 -15.03 -13.31
N GLN A 115 -25.49 -15.23 -14.43
CA GLN A 115 -26.43 -16.35 -14.58
C GLN A 115 -25.73 -17.71 -14.51
N GLU A 116 -24.57 -17.84 -15.15
CA GLU A 116 -23.77 -19.07 -15.08
C GLU A 116 -23.28 -19.33 -13.65
N CYS A 117 -22.83 -18.31 -12.93
CA CYS A 117 -22.41 -18.43 -11.54
C CYS A 117 -23.56 -18.86 -10.62
N ILE A 118 -24.78 -18.37 -10.86
CA ILE A 118 -25.98 -18.80 -10.13
C ILE A 118 -26.29 -20.27 -10.42
N ASN A 119 -26.23 -20.70 -11.69
CA ASN A 119 -26.45 -22.10 -12.05
C ASN A 119 -25.40 -23.03 -11.42
N ASN A 120 -24.14 -22.61 -11.42
CA ASN A 120 -23.03 -23.31 -10.73
C ASN A 120 -23.29 -23.42 -9.22
N ALA A 121 -23.78 -22.34 -8.58
CA ALA A 121 -24.13 -22.35 -7.16
C ALA A 121 -25.27 -23.32 -6.81
N VAL A 122 -26.32 -23.36 -7.63
CA VAL A 122 -27.45 -24.30 -7.45
C VAL A 122 -26.96 -25.73 -7.60
N THR A 123 -26.20 -26.01 -8.65
CA THR A 123 -25.63 -27.34 -8.92
C THR A 123 -24.68 -27.77 -7.81
N ALA A 124 -23.89 -26.84 -7.25
CA ALA A 124 -22.97 -27.14 -6.16
C ALA A 124 -23.68 -27.58 -4.88
N ILE A 125 -24.82 -26.97 -4.55
CA ILE A 125 -25.66 -27.43 -3.44
C ILE A 125 -26.25 -28.81 -3.74
N GLN A 126 -26.85 -28.98 -4.93
CA GLN A 126 -27.52 -30.23 -5.31
C GLN A 126 -26.57 -31.43 -5.28
N ASN A 127 -25.34 -31.24 -5.76
CA ASN A 127 -24.33 -32.30 -5.84
C ASN A 127 -23.47 -32.43 -4.58
N GLY A 128 -23.51 -31.44 -3.67
CA GLY A 128 -22.62 -31.39 -2.49
C GLY A 128 -21.14 -31.18 -2.84
N THR A 129 -20.83 -30.67 -4.04
CA THR A 129 -19.46 -30.50 -4.55
C THR A 129 -19.28 -29.15 -5.22
N VAL A 130 -18.08 -28.59 -5.17
CA VAL A 130 -17.75 -27.31 -5.83
C VAL A 130 -17.86 -27.45 -7.35
N VAL A 131 -18.55 -26.51 -8.00
CA VAL A 131 -18.72 -26.48 -9.47
C VAL A 131 -18.06 -25.22 -10.03
N ASN A 132 -17.09 -25.37 -10.92
CA ASN A 132 -16.38 -24.25 -11.55
C ASN A 132 -15.91 -23.19 -10.55
N GLY A 133 -15.41 -23.63 -9.39
CA GLY A 133 -14.93 -22.74 -8.32
C GLY A 133 -16.00 -22.11 -7.45
N ILE A 134 -17.29 -22.33 -7.70
CA ILE A 134 -18.40 -21.86 -6.87
C ILE A 134 -18.82 -22.96 -5.90
N LYS A 135 -18.86 -22.66 -4.60
CA LYS A 135 -19.18 -23.62 -3.53
C LYS A 135 -20.68 -23.65 -3.22
N GLY A 136 -21.39 -22.60 -3.58
CA GLY A 136 -22.81 -22.41 -3.33
C GLY A 136 -23.20 -20.94 -3.52
N PRO A 137 -24.44 -20.57 -3.18
CA PRO A 137 -24.92 -19.21 -3.35
C PRO A 137 -24.21 -18.27 -2.37
N SER A 138 -23.86 -17.09 -2.87
CA SER A 138 -23.50 -15.94 -2.04
C SER A 138 -24.77 -15.15 -1.72
N PHE A 139 -24.77 -14.49 -0.57
CA PHE A 139 -25.86 -13.57 -0.20
C PHE A 139 -26.02 -12.41 -1.21
N LEU A 140 -24.95 -12.06 -1.94
CA LEU A 140 -24.96 -11.02 -2.96
C LEU A 140 -25.74 -11.43 -4.21
N MET A 141 -25.82 -12.73 -4.51
CA MET A 141 -26.65 -13.23 -5.62
C MET A 141 -28.15 -13.03 -5.39
N ALA A 142 -28.55 -12.71 -4.16
CA ALA A 142 -29.95 -12.49 -3.82
C ALA A 142 -30.43 -11.06 -4.11
N LEU A 143 -29.53 -10.12 -4.42
CA LEU A 143 -29.85 -8.72 -4.71
C LEU A 143 -30.20 -8.56 -6.19
N LYS A 144 -31.25 -7.80 -6.49
CA LYS A 144 -31.78 -7.69 -7.86
C LYS A 144 -30.85 -6.97 -8.81
N TYR A 145 -30.17 -5.93 -8.33
CA TYR A 145 -29.35 -5.04 -9.16
C TYR A 145 -27.83 -5.26 -9.00
N TYR A 146 -27.42 -6.26 -8.21
CA TYR A 146 -26.01 -6.60 -8.03
C TYR A 146 -25.56 -7.61 -9.08
N ASP A 147 -24.61 -7.24 -9.94
CA ASP A 147 -24.02 -8.18 -10.89
C ASP A 147 -22.91 -8.97 -10.18
N PHE A 148 -23.17 -10.25 -9.87
CA PHE A 148 -22.25 -11.10 -9.12
C PHE A 148 -20.83 -11.15 -9.69
N VAL A 149 -20.70 -11.08 -11.02
CA VAL A 149 -19.41 -10.97 -11.68
C VAL A 149 -18.97 -9.51 -11.63
N LYS A 150 -19.61 -8.61 -12.38
CA LYS A 150 -19.10 -7.25 -12.62
C LYS A 150 -18.96 -6.40 -11.35
N SER A 151 -19.86 -6.56 -10.38
CA SER A 151 -19.84 -5.84 -9.10
C SER A 151 -18.84 -6.40 -8.08
N SER A 152 -18.19 -7.54 -8.34
CA SER A 152 -17.06 -8.00 -7.54
C SER A 152 -15.78 -7.36 -8.05
N SER A 153 -15.26 -6.34 -7.36
CA SER A 153 -14.05 -5.65 -7.77
C SER A 153 -12.80 -6.54 -7.64
N ILE A 154 -11.73 -6.17 -8.34
CA ILE A 154 -10.39 -6.63 -7.99
C ILE A 154 -9.83 -5.62 -7.01
N ASP A 155 -9.37 -6.08 -5.84
CA ASP A 155 -8.86 -5.16 -4.84
C ASP A 155 -7.57 -4.51 -5.34
N TYR A 156 -7.65 -3.21 -5.59
CA TYR A 156 -6.54 -2.40 -6.05
C TYR A 156 -5.40 -2.40 -5.03
N MET A 157 -5.67 -2.37 -3.73
CA MET A 157 -4.62 -2.33 -2.71
C MET A 157 -3.81 -3.62 -2.71
N HIS A 158 -4.46 -4.75 -2.38
CA HIS A 158 -3.74 -6.01 -2.21
C HIS A 158 -3.38 -6.69 -3.54
N GLY A 159 -4.16 -6.47 -4.60
CA GLY A 159 -3.98 -7.11 -5.90
C GLY A 159 -3.09 -6.34 -6.88
N VAL A 160 -2.97 -5.01 -6.72
CA VAL A 160 -2.31 -4.13 -7.71
C VAL A 160 -1.22 -3.26 -7.09
N LEU A 161 -1.48 -2.66 -5.93
CA LEU A 161 -0.55 -1.73 -5.29
C LEU A 161 0.55 -2.42 -4.47
N LEU A 162 0.34 -3.65 -4.03
CA LEU A 162 1.39 -4.51 -3.50
C LEU A 162 2.32 -4.98 -4.65
N GLY A 163 3.17 -4.08 -5.16
CA GLY A 163 4.19 -4.40 -6.17
C GLY A 163 4.39 -3.34 -7.28
N ILE A 164 4.84 -3.82 -8.45
CA ILE A 164 5.26 -3.01 -9.61
C ILE A 164 4.07 -2.35 -10.35
N THR A 165 2.83 -2.80 -10.12
CA THR A 165 1.67 -2.42 -10.94
C THR A 165 1.19 -0.99 -10.70
N LYS A 166 1.37 -0.43 -9.48
CA LYS A 166 1.12 1.00 -9.21
C LYS A 166 1.96 1.91 -10.10
N LEU A 167 3.24 1.56 -10.25
CA LEU A 167 4.20 2.30 -11.08
C LEU A 167 3.81 2.20 -12.55
N LEU A 168 3.42 1.00 -13.00
CA LEU A 168 2.97 0.78 -14.36
C LEU A 168 1.70 1.57 -14.69
N ILE A 169 0.68 1.51 -13.84
CA ILE A 169 -0.57 2.27 -14.05
C ILE A 169 -0.31 3.77 -14.09
N ASN A 170 0.47 4.33 -13.15
CA ASN A 170 0.84 5.76 -13.17
C ASN A 170 1.66 6.16 -14.40
N LEU A 171 2.53 5.28 -14.91
CA LEU A 171 3.30 5.51 -16.13
C LEU A 171 2.45 5.39 -17.40
N TRP A 172 1.36 4.61 -17.36
CA TRP A 172 0.53 4.33 -18.53
C TRP A 172 -0.61 5.34 -18.71
N THR A 173 -1.09 5.93 -17.61
CA THR A 173 -2.25 6.83 -17.63
C THR A 173 -1.89 8.32 -17.65
N ASN A 174 -0.60 8.72 -17.73
CA ASN A 174 -0.13 10.12 -17.70
C ASN A 174 -0.94 10.95 -16.67
N GLY A 175 -0.52 10.93 -15.40
CA GLY A 175 -1.24 11.41 -14.19
C GLY A 175 -1.74 12.87 -14.12
N SER A 176 -2.25 13.42 -15.21
CA SER A 176 -2.80 14.76 -15.39
C SER A 176 -4.23 14.77 -15.95
N ASN A 177 -4.77 13.63 -16.39
CA ASN A 177 -6.15 13.58 -16.90
C ASN A 177 -7.13 13.06 -15.83
N ASN A 178 -8.11 13.90 -15.48
CA ASN A 178 -9.23 13.55 -14.59
C ASN A 178 -10.27 12.62 -15.25
N CYS A 179 -10.01 12.13 -16.46
CA CYS A 179 -10.88 11.24 -17.20
C CYS A 179 -10.08 10.06 -17.76
N ILE A 180 -10.66 8.85 -17.68
CA ILE A 180 -10.14 7.65 -18.31
C ILE A 180 -10.87 7.50 -19.63
N THR A 181 -10.14 7.53 -20.74
CA THR A 181 -10.73 7.38 -22.09
C THR A 181 -10.76 5.91 -22.52
N PRO A 182 -11.62 5.53 -23.48
CA PRO A 182 -11.60 4.19 -24.07
C PRO A 182 -10.23 3.80 -24.66
N ASP A 183 -9.48 4.76 -25.21
CA ASP A 183 -8.13 4.54 -25.72
C ASP A 183 -7.13 4.22 -24.58
N ASP A 184 -7.28 4.86 -23.42
CA ASP A 184 -6.47 4.55 -22.23
C ASP A 184 -6.73 3.12 -21.76
N LEU A 185 -7.98 2.66 -21.79
CA LEU A 185 -8.35 1.28 -21.43
C LEU A 185 -7.75 0.27 -22.41
N LYS A 186 -7.88 0.51 -23.72
CA LYS A 186 -7.31 -0.35 -24.76
C LYS A 186 -5.78 -0.44 -24.66
N ARG A 187 -5.13 0.71 -24.42
CA ARG A 187 -3.68 0.77 -24.19
C ARG A 187 -3.31 0.00 -22.94
N SER A 188 -4.00 0.22 -21.83
CA SER A 188 -3.76 -0.48 -20.57
C SER A 188 -3.90 -1.99 -20.71
N GLN A 189 -4.93 -2.46 -21.42
CA GLN A 189 -5.13 -3.88 -21.70
C GLN A 189 -3.94 -4.49 -22.45
N THR A 190 -3.48 -3.83 -23.51
CA THR A 190 -2.30 -4.28 -24.28
C THR A 190 -1.04 -4.36 -23.38
N MET A 191 -0.83 -3.34 -22.54
CA MET A 191 0.35 -3.27 -21.68
C MET A 191 0.31 -4.28 -20.53
N LEU A 192 -0.87 -4.53 -19.95
CA LEU A 192 -1.08 -5.53 -18.90
C LEU A 192 -0.89 -6.95 -19.45
N SER A 193 -1.47 -7.28 -20.60
CA SER A 193 -1.28 -8.59 -21.25
C SER A 193 0.19 -8.85 -21.55
N TYR A 194 0.89 -7.85 -22.10
CA TYR A 194 2.33 -7.98 -22.33
C TYR A 194 3.12 -8.15 -21.02
N PHE A 195 2.80 -7.37 -19.99
CA PHE A 195 3.46 -7.48 -18.70
C PHE A 195 3.30 -8.89 -18.11
N VAL A 196 2.08 -9.43 -18.10
CA VAL A 196 1.77 -10.78 -17.60
C VAL A 196 2.52 -11.85 -18.42
N HIS A 197 2.56 -11.71 -19.75
CA HIS A 197 3.33 -12.61 -20.62
C HIS A 197 4.82 -12.62 -20.26
N MET A 198 5.45 -11.44 -20.22
CA MET A 198 6.87 -11.32 -19.92
C MET A 198 7.22 -11.72 -18.49
N PHE A 199 6.32 -11.50 -17.54
CA PHE A 199 6.54 -11.85 -16.15
C PHE A 199 6.81 -13.35 -16.00
N THR A 200 6.08 -14.19 -16.74
CA THR A 200 6.31 -15.64 -16.80
C THR A 200 7.73 -15.96 -17.29
N ALA A 201 8.18 -15.30 -18.37
CA ALA A 201 9.49 -15.54 -18.94
C ALA A 201 10.65 -15.08 -18.04
N LEU A 202 10.45 -14.01 -17.26
CA LEU A 202 11.49 -13.41 -16.42
C LEU A 202 11.59 -14.05 -15.04
N TYR A 203 10.45 -14.36 -14.41
CA TYR A 203 10.40 -14.82 -13.01
C TYR A 203 10.00 -16.30 -12.91
N GLY A 204 9.43 -16.87 -13.97
CA GLY A 204 8.99 -18.26 -14.02
C GLY A 204 7.52 -18.45 -13.63
N GLN A 205 6.95 -19.57 -14.08
CA GLN A 205 5.53 -19.91 -13.92
C GLN A 205 5.06 -19.91 -12.46
N ARG A 206 5.92 -20.27 -11.50
CA ARG A 206 5.60 -20.31 -10.06
C ARG A 206 4.96 -19.02 -9.54
N TYR A 207 5.32 -17.87 -10.11
CA TYR A 207 4.87 -16.56 -9.65
C TYR A 207 3.63 -16.04 -10.40
N MET A 208 3.09 -16.82 -11.34
CA MET A 208 1.84 -16.51 -12.07
C MET A 208 0.62 -16.79 -11.20
N THR A 209 0.52 -16.11 -10.06
CA THR A 209 -0.56 -16.28 -9.08
C THR A 209 -1.88 -15.67 -9.54
N LEU A 210 -2.96 -15.86 -8.78
CA LEU A 210 -4.25 -15.21 -9.07
C LEU A 210 -4.13 -13.68 -9.15
N ASN A 211 -3.33 -13.04 -8.30
CA ASN A 211 -3.08 -11.60 -8.38
C ASN A 211 -2.48 -11.20 -9.74
N MET A 212 -1.55 -12.00 -10.26
CA MET A 212 -0.98 -11.76 -11.58
C MET A 212 -2.01 -11.95 -12.69
N HIS A 213 -2.83 -12.99 -12.60
CA HIS A 213 -3.92 -13.21 -13.55
C HIS A 213 -4.97 -12.10 -13.52
N SER A 214 -5.30 -11.58 -12.33
CA SER A 214 -6.24 -10.48 -12.13
C SER A 214 -5.86 -9.20 -12.86
N LEU A 215 -4.56 -8.99 -13.16
CA LEU A 215 -4.11 -7.85 -13.94
C LEU A 215 -4.73 -7.79 -15.34
N LEU A 216 -5.02 -8.93 -15.96
CA LEU A 216 -5.65 -9.00 -17.28
C LEU A 216 -7.08 -8.45 -17.28
N HIS A 217 -7.74 -8.45 -16.12
CA HIS A 217 -9.13 -8.05 -15.95
C HIS A 217 -9.30 -6.61 -15.44
N LEU A 218 -8.21 -5.91 -15.11
CA LEU A 218 -8.30 -4.54 -14.58
C LEU A 218 -8.97 -3.54 -15.54
N PRO A 219 -8.70 -3.54 -16.87
CA PRO A 219 -9.38 -2.63 -17.78
C PRO A 219 -10.90 -2.82 -17.75
N GLU A 220 -11.35 -4.07 -17.69
CA GLU A 220 -12.77 -4.42 -17.61
C GLU A 220 -13.38 -4.01 -16.27
N CYS A 221 -12.65 -4.16 -15.16
CA CYS A 221 -13.08 -3.63 -13.87
C CYS A 221 -13.23 -2.11 -13.87
N VAL A 222 -12.39 -1.39 -14.63
CA VAL A 222 -12.51 0.07 -14.75
C VAL A 222 -13.69 0.46 -15.63
N GLU A 223 -13.98 -0.32 -16.67
CA GLU A 223 -15.17 -0.14 -17.50
C GLU A 223 -16.47 -0.41 -16.71
N ASP A 224 -16.50 -1.47 -15.91
CA ASP A 224 -17.67 -1.87 -15.12
C ASP A 224 -17.94 -0.95 -13.91
N LEU A 225 -16.89 -0.57 -13.18
CA LEU A 225 -17.00 0.07 -11.85
C LEU A 225 -16.44 1.48 -11.78
N GLY A 226 -15.87 1.96 -12.89
CA GLY A 226 -15.12 3.20 -12.90
C GLY A 226 -13.71 3.06 -12.29
N PRO A 227 -13.07 4.18 -11.96
CA PRO A 227 -11.66 4.17 -11.56
C PRO A 227 -11.36 3.35 -10.30
N MET A 228 -10.22 2.65 -10.29
CA MET A 228 -9.82 1.73 -9.20
C MET A 228 -9.76 2.33 -7.80
N TRP A 229 -9.52 3.64 -7.67
CA TRP A 229 -9.49 4.30 -6.37
C TRP A 229 -10.87 4.38 -5.68
N VAL A 230 -11.96 4.21 -6.44
CA VAL A 230 -13.33 4.26 -5.92
C VAL A 230 -13.64 3.03 -5.05
N TYR A 231 -13.07 1.87 -5.37
CA TYR A 231 -13.30 0.59 -4.68
C TYR A 231 -12.02 0.04 -4.01
N SER A 232 -11.11 0.94 -3.62
CA SER A 232 -9.87 0.60 -2.91
C SER A 232 -10.13 0.19 -1.46
N CYS A 233 -9.36 -0.78 -0.96
CA CYS A 233 -9.44 -1.21 0.44
C CYS A 233 -8.73 -0.27 1.45
N PHE A 234 -7.95 0.71 1.01
CA PHE A 234 -7.19 1.60 1.92
C PHE A 234 -8.03 2.26 3.03
N PRO A 235 -9.23 2.82 2.76
CA PRO A 235 -10.03 3.44 3.81
C PRO A 235 -10.42 2.45 4.91
N TYR A 236 -10.69 1.19 4.53
CA TYR A 236 -11.06 0.13 5.48
C TYR A 236 -9.87 -0.36 6.30
N GLU A 237 -8.67 -0.45 5.71
CA GLU A 237 -7.44 -0.78 6.46
C GLU A 237 -7.10 0.30 7.49
N ASN A 238 -7.23 1.57 7.11
CA ASN A 238 -7.04 2.66 8.06
C ASN A 238 -8.09 2.63 9.19
N ALA A 239 -9.36 2.34 8.85
CA ALA A 239 -10.41 2.16 9.85
C ALA A 239 -10.12 0.98 10.79
N ASN A 240 -9.65 -0.16 10.27
CA ASN A 240 -9.21 -1.30 11.08
C ASN A 240 -8.04 -0.93 11.99
N GLY A 241 -7.05 -0.19 11.48
CA GLY A 241 -5.91 0.32 12.24
C GLY A 241 -6.30 1.33 13.33
N LEU A 242 -7.38 2.09 13.14
CA LEU A 242 -7.98 2.92 14.17
C LEU A 242 -8.72 2.06 15.19
N LEU A 243 -9.60 1.16 14.73
CA LEU A 243 -10.42 0.31 15.59
C LEU A 243 -9.59 -0.53 16.55
N THR A 244 -8.54 -1.16 16.04
CA THR A 244 -7.60 -1.97 16.84
C THR A 244 -6.87 -1.17 17.93
N LYS A 245 -6.75 0.16 17.79
CA LYS A 245 -6.17 1.03 18.81
C LYS A 245 -7.20 1.52 19.83
N LEU A 246 -8.48 1.27 19.63
CA LEU A 246 -9.53 1.80 20.50
C LEU A 246 -10.04 0.79 21.53
N PHE A 247 -9.56 -0.46 21.51
CA PHE A 247 -9.80 -1.46 22.54
C PHE A 247 -8.47 -2.06 22.99
N HIS A 248 -8.29 -2.21 24.30
CA HIS A 248 -7.01 -2.65 24.89
C HIS A 248 -7.20 -3.75 25.95
N GLY A 249 -8.41 -3.94 26.46
CA GLY A 249 -8.71 -4.93 27.49
C GLY A 249 -9.06 -6.30 26.89
N THR A 250 -8.82 -7.36 27.67
CA THR A 250 -9.16 -8.76 27.29
C THR A 250 -10.59 -9.16 27.67
N GLN A 251 -11.34 -8.31 28.37
CA GLN A 251 -12.71 -8.55 28.81
C GLN A 251 -13.68 -7.59 28.12
N ASN A 252 -14.87 -8.06 27.74
CA ASN A 252 -15.93 -7.29 27.08
C ASN A 252 -15.43 -6.54 25.83
N ILE A 253 -14.69 -7.24 24.97
CA ILE A 253 -14.05 -6.68 23.76
C ILE A 253 -15.12 -6.11 22.82
N GLU A 254 -16.26 -6.78 22.72
CA GLU A 254 -17.42 -6.36 21.93
C GLU A 254 -17.97 -5.00 22.37
N LEU A 255 -18.13 -4.78 23.69
CA LEU A 255 -18.57 -3.49 24.21
C LEU A 255 -17.50 -2.40 24.01
N GLN A 256 -16.22 -2.73 24.21
CA GLN A 256 -15.13 -1.79 23.94
C GLN A 256 -15.13 -1.33 22.47
N ILE A 257 -15.29 -2.26 21.53
CA ILE A 257 -15.35 -1.94 20.09
C ILE A 257 -16.56 -1.05 19.79
N ILE A 258 -17.77 -1.45 20.25
CA ILE A 258 -19.02 -0.71 19.97
C ILE A 258 -18.99 0.68 20.58
N SER A 259 -18.57 0.82 21.85
CA SER A 259 -18.47 2.12 22.52
C SER A 259 -17.46 3.02 21.81
N SER A 260 -16.30 2.49 21.43
CA SER A 260 -15.28 3.25 20.71
C SER A 260 -15.74 3.72 19.33
N LEU A 261 -16.44 2.88 18.57
CA LEU A 261 -17.06 3.25 17.30
C LEU A 261 -18.12 4.34 17.47
N SER A 262 -18.99 4.17 18.46
CA SER A 262 -20.04 5.14 18.77
C SER A 262 -19.45 6.51 19.10
N ILE A 263 -18.36 6.53 19.88
CA ILE A 263 -17.60 7.77 20.15
C ILE A 263 -17.06 8.33 18.83
N VAL A 264 -16.31 7.57 18.02
CA VAL A 264 -15.74 8.09 16.77
C VAL A 264 -16.80 8.66 15.82
N GLN A 265 -17.95 8.01 15.67
CA GLN A 265 -19.02 8.44 14.77
C GLN A 265 -19.80 9.66 15.29
N ASN A 266 -20.05 9.76 16.61
CA ASN A 266 -20.84 10.84 17.20
C ASN A 266 -19.98 12.02 17.68
N MET A 267 -18.67 11.87 17.83
CA MET A 267 -17.82 12.95 18.31
C MET A 267 -17.84 14.21 17.43
N PRO A 268 -17.90 14.16 16.09
CA PRO A 268 -18.03 15.37 15.27
C PRO A 268 -19.27 16.20 15.60
N SER A 269 -20.42 15.57 15.82
CA SER A 269 -21.65 16.28 16.21
C SER A 269 -21.58 16.79 17.65
N LEU A 270 -20.97 16.03 18.56
CA LEU A 270 -20.73 16.48 19.94
C LEU A 270 -19.79 17.68 20.01
N LEU A 271 -18.73 17.73 19.18
CA LEU A 271 -17.79 18.85 19.09
C LEU A 271 -18.45 20.17 18.64
N CYS A 272 -19.45 20.09 17.76
CA CYS A 272 -20.22 21.25 17.33
C CYS A 272 -21.01 21.89 18.49
N ASN A 273 -21.33 21.11 19.53
CA ASN A 273 -22.09 21.55 20.70
C ASN A 273 -21.20 22.03 21.85
N ILE A 274 -19.87 21.94 21.74
CA ILE A 274 -18.95 22.46 22.76
C ILE A 274 -18.68 23.94 22.45
N GLU A 275 -19.28 24.82 23.26
CA GLU A 275 -19.08 26.27 23.16
C GLU A 275 -17.72 26.71 23.70
N ASP A 276 -17.20 26.03 24.72
CA ASP A 276 -15.94 26.40 25.35
C ASP A 276 -14.72 26.07 24.47
N PRO A 277 -13.88 27.07 24.09
CA PRO A 277 -12.76 26.87 23.19
C PRO A 277 -11.69 25.90 23.71
N VAL A 278 -11.50 25.82 25.04
CA VAL A 278 -10.48 24.98 25.66
C VAL A 278 -10.91 23.51 25.62
N HIS A 279 -12.16 23.23 25.97
CA HIS A 279 -12.73 21.89 25.90
C HIS A 279 -12.87 21.40 24.46
N LYS A 280 -13.22 22.30 23.53
CA LYS A 280 -13.27 21.99 22.10
C LYS A 280 -11.89 21.62 21.57
N ALA A 281 -10.86 22.42 21.85
CA ALA A 281 -9.48 22.12 21.47
C ALA A 281 -8.95 20.82 22.10
N PHE A 282 -9.34 20.52 23.35
CA PHE A 282 -9.00 19.26 24.00
C PHE A 282 -9.67 18.05 23.35
N ALA A 283 -10.96 18.15 23.03
CA ALA A 283 -11.73 17.10 22.39
C ALA A 283 -11.29 16.85 20.93
N GLU A 284 -10.95 17.91 20.18
CA GLU A 284 -10.30 17.81 18.86
C GLU A 284 -8.94 17.09 18.96
N LYS A 285 -8.16 17.37 20.01
CA LYS A 285 -6.88 16.70 20.26
C LYS A 285 -7.05 15.21 20.62
N MET A 286 -8.17 14.83 21.25
CA MET A 286 -8.51 13.42 21.50
C MET A 286 -8.90 12.66 20.23
N GLN A 287 -9.38 13.32 19.17
CA GLN A 287 -9.61 12.65 17.87
C GLN A 287 -8.30 12.35 17.14
N ASN A 288 -7.29 13.20 17.31
CA ASN A 288 -6.00 13.11 16.65
C ASN A 288 -5.03 12.09 17.30
N VAL A 289 -5.52 10.92 17.74
CA VAL A 289 -4.67 9.81 18.23
C VAL A 289 -3.69 9.32 17.14
N SER A 290 -3.90 9.70 15.88
CA SER A 290 -2.96 9.47 14.78
C SER A 290 -1.86 10.54 14.62
N GLU A 291 -2.02 11.76 15.16
CA GLU A 291 -0.94 12.77 15.19
C GLU A 291 0.02 12.55 16.37
N ASN A 292 0.45 11.31 16.57
CA ASN A 292 1.63 11.01 17.39
C ASN A 292 2.93 11.36 16.64
N SER A 293 2.99 12.54 16.04
CA SER A 293 4.26 13.21 15.77
C SER A 293 4.29 14.45 16.64
N LYS A 294 5.09 14.36 17.71
CA LYS A 294 5.42 15.48 18.60
C LYS A 294 5.65 16.73 17.74
N LYS A 295 4.95 17.83 18.04
CA LYS A 295 5.35 19.16 17.55
C LYS A 295 6.75 19.43 18.09
N TYR A 296 7.78 19.17 17.29
CA TYR A 296 9.17 19.41 17.64
C TYR A 296 9.41 20.91 17.57
N THR A 297 9.32 21.57 18.72
CA THR A 297 9.72 22.96 18.90
C THR A 297 11.24 23.05 18.75
N GLY A 298 11.70 23.69 17.68
CA GLY A 298 13.11 23.97 17.41
C GLY A 298 13.38 24.12 15.92
N THR A 299 13.04 25.29 15.38
CA THR A 299 13.37 25.82 14.04
C THR A 299 13.04 24.93 12.83
N LEU A 300 11.96 25.28 12.14
CA LEU A 300 11.57 24.81 10.81
C LEU A 300 12.60 25.22 9.74
N THR A 301 13.78 24.60 9.74
CA THR A 301 14.72 24.42 8.61
C THR A 301 15.95 23.69 9.13
N GLY A 302 16.04 22.37 8.94
CA GLY A 302 17.24 21.60 9.32
C GLY A 302 16.93 20.17 9.70
N SER A 303 17.89 19.27 9.48
CA SER A 303 17.84 17.89 9.96
C SER A 303 18.17 17.81 11.45
N VAL A 304 17.44 17.00 12.22
CA VAL A 304 17.65 16.85 13.66
C VAL A 304 17.93 15.38 14.00
N PRO A 305 18.95 15.06 14.83
CA PRO A 305 19.17 13.69 15.29
C PRO A 305 18.04 13.19 16.19
N VAL A 306 17.67 11.91 16.08
CA VAL A 306 16.56 11.32 16.85
C VAL A 306 17.02 10.03 17.57
N GLY A 307 16.63 9.86 18.83
CA GLY A 307 16.95 8.67 19.63
C GLY A 307 18.31 8.71 20.33
N CYS A 308 18.70 7.58 20.92
CA CYS A 308 19.90 7.49 21.75
C CYS A 308 21.20 7.60 20.93
N LYS A 309 22.20 8.23 21.54
CA LYS A 309 23.57 8.32 21.03
C LYS A 309 24.17 6.92 20.90
N MET A 310 24.88 6.65 19.81
CA MET A 310 25.69 5.44 19.64
C MET A 310 27.14 5.72 20.07
N LYS A 311 27.75 4.79 20.79
CA LYS A 311 29.19 4.78 21.04
C LYS A 311 29.88 4.19 19.81
N MET A 312 30.77 4.94 19.19
CA MET A 312 31.50 4.50 18.01
C MET A 312 32.82 5.26 17.90
N HIS A 313 33.86 4.55 17.45
CA HIS A 313 35.13 5.15 17.07
C HIS A 313 35.08 5.51 15.58
N LEU A 314 35.41 6.76 15.25
CA LEU A 314 35.52 7.21 13.87
C LEU A 314 36.87 6.76 13.31
N SER A 315 36.87 6.04 12.18
CA SER A 315 38.09 5.75 11.43
C SER A 315 38.72 7.04 10.89
N ASP A 316 40.05 7.05 10.70
CA ASP A 316 40.78 8.21 10.16
C ASP A 316 40.27 8.67 8.79
N GLU A 317 39.82 7.74 7.94
CA GLU A 317 39.22 8.06 6.63
C GLU A 317 37.91 8.86 6.79
N VAL A 318 37.04 8.45 7.70
CA VAL A 318 35.78 9.16 7.98
C VAL A 318 36.05 10.51 8.63
N TYR A 319 37.01 10.59 9.55
CA TYR A 319 37.33 11.82 10.26
C TYR A 319 37.96 12.88 9.34
N SER A 320 38.85 12.47 8.43
CA SER A 320 39.41 13.39 7.42
C SER A 320 38.34 13.92 6.47
N LYS A 321 37.45 13.05 5.96
CA LYS A 321 36.31 13.46 5.13
C LYS A 321 35.33 14.35 5.89
N LEU A 322 35.10 14.09 7.17
CA LEU A 322 34.26 14.91 8.04
C LEU A 322 34.76 16.35 8.10
N ILE A 323 36.06 16.56 8.37
CA ILE A 323 36.66 17.89 8.45
C ILE A 323 36.50 18.64 7.13
N THR A 324 36.73 17.98 6.00
CA THR A 324 36.55 18.57 4.66
C THR A 324 35.10 19.01 4.43
N THR A 325 34.13 18.17 4.81
CA THR A 325 32.70 18.45 4.61
C THR A 325 32.21 19.58 5.51
N VAL A 326 32.56 19.59 6.81
CA VAL A 326 32.07 20.60 7.76
C VAL A 326 32.89 21.89 7.77
N LYS A 327 34.08 21.88 7.15
CA LYS A 327 35.01 23.02 7.07
C LYS A 327 35.48 23.55 8.43
N PHE A 328 35.48 22.71 9.46
CA PHE A 328 36.09 22.99 10.77
C PHE A 328 36.55 21.68 11.42
N LYS A 329 37.47 21.79 12.39
CA LYS A 329 37.89 20.64 13.20
C LYS A 329 36.89 20.45 14.37
N PRO A 330 36.14 19.34 14.42
CA PRO A 330 35.16 19.12 15.49
C PRO A 330 35.84 18.79 16.81
N SER A 331 35.40 19.43 17.89
CA SER A 331 35.84 19.14 19.27
C SER A 331 35.09 17.94 19.85
N LYS A 332 33.83 17.73 19.40
CA LYS A 332 32.99 16.61 19.84
C LYS A 332 32.19 16.06 18.66
N CYS A 333 32.19 14.74 18.51
CA CYS A 333 31.41 14.03 17.50
C CYS A 333 30.38 13.12 18.19
N LEU A 334 29.10 13.35 17.94
CA LEU A 334 28.01 12.53 18.47
C LEU A 334 27.38 11.72 17.36
N CYS A 335 27.33 10.40 17.50
CA CYS A 335 26.82 9.53 16.44
C CYS A 335 25.38 9.08 16.71
N PHE A 336 24.58 8.94 15.65
CA PHE A 336 23.14 8.61 15.71
C PHE A 336 22.72 7.61 14.63
N ARG A 337 21.67 6.83 14.93
CA ARG A 337 21.09 5.84 14.00
C ARG A 337 19.97 6.37 13.11
N ARG A 338 19.41 7.55 13.42
CA ARG A 338 18.25 8.11 12.72
C ARG A 338 18.19 9.62 12.89
N ILE A 339 17.59 10.29 11.92
CA ILE A 339 17.34 11.73 11.93
C ILE A 339 15.89 12.02 11.52
N SER A 340 15.39 13.19 11.89
CA SER A 340 14.21 13.80 11.29
C SER A 340 14.69 14.82 10.26
N LEU A 341 14.32 14.64 8.99
CA LEU A 341 14.63 15.57 7.91
C LEU A 341 13.32 15.96 7.22
N ARG A 342 12.95 17.25 7.26
CA ARG A 342 11.73 17.79 6.64
C ARG A 342 10.44 17.04 7.06
N GLY A 343 10.36 16.64 8.34
CA GLY A 343 9.22 15.90 8.89
C GLY A 343 9.28 14.37 8.70
N PHE A 344 10.23 13.86 7.90
CA PHE A 344 10.40 12.42 7.68
C PHE A 344 11.50 11.84 8.58
N THR A 345 11.25 10.67 9.15
CA THR A 345 12.28 9.92 9.88
C THR A 345 13.10 9.08 8.91
N ILE A 346 14.39 9.39 8.80
CA ILE A 346 15.35 8.64 7.98
C ILE A 346 16.20 7.76 8.91
N HIS A 347 16.22 6.46 8.64
CA HIS A 347 16.99 5.48 9.38
C HIS A 347 18.35 5.24 8.72
N SER A 348 19.28 4.71 9.49
CA SER A 348 20.58 4.22 9.00
C SER A 348 20.58 2.69 8.89
N LEU A 349 21.52 2.14 8.13
CA LEU A 349 21.71 0.69 7.94
C LEU A 349 21.93 -0.04 9.28
N GLU A 350 22.55 0.61 10.27
CA GLU A 350 22.77 0.04 11.60
C GLU A 350 21.51 -0.04 12.48
N TYR A 351 20.38 0.51 12.03
CA TYR A 351 19.13 0.47 12.78
C TYR A 351 18.37 -0.84 12.53
N SER A 352 18.79 -1.91 13.20
CA SER A 352 18.26 -3.28 13.03
C SER A 352 16.78 -3.49 13.37
N ARG A 353 16.11 -2.52 14.03
CA ARG A 353 14.69 -2.64 14.44
C ARG A 353 13.71 -2.47 13.29
N VAL A 354 14.16 -1.97 12.14
CA VAL A 354 13.32 -1.81 10.94
C VAL A 354 13.91 -2.69 9.85
N SER A 355 13.34 -3.88 9.67
CA SER A 355 13.78 -4.87 8.68
C SER A 355 13.05 -4.76 7.34
N VAL A 356 11.82 -4.21 7.34
CA VAL A 356 10.94 -4.18 6.17
C VAL A 356 11.10 -2.91 5.33
N ARG A 357 11.42 -1.76 5.94
CA ARG A 357 11.50 -0.45 5.24
C ARG A 357 12.95 -0.02 5.04
N ASN A 358 13.37 0.16 3.79
CA ASN A 358 14.66 0.77 3.45
C ASN A 358 14.51 2.29 3.34
N THR A 359 14.77 3.02 4.43
CA THR A 359 14.85 4.49 4.39
C THR A 359 16.28 5.02 4.43
N TYR A 360 17.28 4.12 4.46
CA TYR A 360 18.70 4.48 4.49
C TYR A 360 19.30 4.65 3.09
N THR A 361 18.62 4.26 2.01
CA THR A 361 19.08 4.52 0.64
C THR A 361 18.56 5.87 0.16
N VAL A 362 19.45 6.77 -0.25
CA VAL A 362 19.11 8.17 -0.56
C VAL A 362 19.75 8.66 -1.85
N LYS A 363 19.09 9.64 -2.47
CA LYS A 363 19.65 10.50 -3.53
C LYS A 363 20.13 11.80 -2.90
N TYR A 364 21.35 12.20 -3.24
CA TYR A 364 21.98 13.39 -2.66
C TYR A 364 22.78 14.16 -3.72
N PHE A 365 22.97 15.45 -3.49
CA PHE A 365 23.82 16.29 -4.33
C PHE A 365 25.25 16.31 -3.78
N GLU A 366 26.23 16.00 -4.62
CA GLU A 366 27.65 16.04 -4.25
C GLU A 366 28.33 17.29 -4.83
N PRO A 367 28.69 18.28 -3.99
CA PRO A 367 29.24 19.54 -4.49
C PRO A 367 30.56 19.37 -5.26
N GLU A 368 31.42 18.45 -4.82
CA GLU A 368 32.73 18.21 -5.44
C GLU A 368 32.62 17.72 -6.88
N ARG A 369 31.66 16.82 -7.16
CA ARG A 369 31.39 16.28 -8.51
C ARG A 369 30.40 17.11 -9.30
N LYS A 370 29.73 18.09 -8.66
CA LYS A 370 28.60 18.86 -9.20
C LYS A 370 27.52 17.94 -9.81
N SER A 371 27.29 16.78 -9.20
CA SER A 371 26.42 15.74 -9.75
C SER A 371 25.50 15.13 -8.69
N LEU A 372 24.41 14.53 -9.17
CA LEU A 372 23.50 13.75 -8.35
C LEU A 372 24.09 12.36 -8.13
N CYS A 373 24.19 11.96 -6.87
CA CYS A 373 24.75 10.69 -6.45
C CYS A 373 23.73 9.91 -5.61
N TYR A 374 24.02 8.62 -5.41
CA TYR A 374 23.18 7.72 -4.63
C TYR A 374 24.03 7.02 -3.57
N GLY A 375 23.47 6.81 -2.39
CA GLY A 375 24.21 6.22 -1.26
C GLY A 375 23.33 5.48 -0.28
N SER A 376 23.93 4.58 0.51
CA SER A 376 23.29 3.90 1.65
C SER A 376 23.90 4.40 2.95
N ILE A 377 23.08 5.05 3.79
CA ILE A 377 23.50 5.68 5.04
C ILE A 377 23.84 4.61 6.07
N LEU A 378 25.06 4.68 6.59
CA LEU A 378 25.55 3.81 7.66
C LEU A 378 25.16 4.34 9.04
N TYR A 379 25.36 5.64 9.26
CA TYR A 379 25.04 6.36 10.49
C TYR A 379 25.19 7.88 10.27
N TYR A 380 24.82 8.67 11.28
CA TYR A 380 24.92 10.14 11.26
C TYR A 380 25.90 10.63 12.32
N ILE A 381 26.59 11.74 12.04
CA ILE A 381 27.49 12.42 12.98
C ILE A 381 27.01 13.86 13.16
N LEU A 382 26.74 14.26 14.40
CA LEU A 382 26.63 15.65 14.79
C LEU A 382 28.01 16.14 15.24
N ALA A 383 28.65 16.93 14.39
CA ALA A 383 29.95 17.55 14.63
C ALA A 383 29.74 18.91 15.33
N LYS A 384 30.32 19.09 16.52
CA LYS A 384 30.26 20.34 17.29
C LYS A 384 31.63 21.01 17.34
N LYS A 385 31.68 22.34 17.18
CA LYS A 385 32.91 23.14 17.40
C LYS A 385 33.31 23.25 18.87
N CYS A 386 32.39 22.98 19.79
CA CYS A 386 32.57 23.17 21.23
C CYS A 386 32.32 21.89 22.05
N GLU A 387 32.74 21.92 23.31
CA GLU A 387 32.50 20.85 24.29
C GLU A 387 31.33 21.13 25.25
N CYS A 388 30.54 22.18 25.00
CA CYS A 388 29.43 22.61 25.86
C CYS A 388 28.41 21.49 26.16
N LEU A 389 27.78 21.58 27.34
CA LEU A 389 26.70 20.69 27.77
C LEU A 389 25.52 20.70 26.79
N ASP A 390 24.95 19.51 26.58
CA ASP A 390 24.32 19.13 25.31
C ASP A 390 22.97 19.84 24.98
N ASP A 391 22.30 20.47 25.95
CA ASP A 391 20.89 20.89 25.81
C ASP A 391 20.65 22.42 25.71
N LEU A 392 21.69 23.26 25.81
CA LEU A 392 21.54 24.74 25.87
C LEU A 392 22.53 25.54 25.00
N CYS A 393 23.41 24.89 24.23
CA CYS A 393 24.42 25.58 23.43
C CYS A 393 23.93 25.85 21.99
N SER A 394 23.96 27.12 21.60
CA SER A 394 23.68 27.63 20.25
C SER A 394 24.91 27.63 19.32
N CYS A 395 25.94 26.89 19.70
CA CYS A 395 27.22 26.90 19.03
C CYS A 395 27.15 26.19 17.67
N ASP A 396 27.97 26.63 16.72
CA ASP A 396 28.00 26.10 15.35
C ASP A 396 28.18 24.57 15.35
N SER A 397 27.22 23.87 14.75
CA SER A 397 27.23 22.42 14.61
C SER A 397 26.72 22.02 13.24
N SER A 398 27.23 20.89 12.74
CA SER A 398 26.85 20.36 11.43
C SER A 398 26.46 18.90 11.58
N LEU A 399 25.31 18.55 11.00
CA LEU A 399 24.86 17.17 10.93
C LEU A 399 25.24 16.61 9.57
N VAL A 400 25.98 15.51 9.58
CA VAL A 400 26.41 14.82 8.36
C VAL A 400 25.97 13.37 8.39
N ALA A 401 25.78 12.79 7.22
CA ALA A 401 25.53 11.38 7.01
C ALA A 401 26.79 10.70 6.46
N VAL A 402 27.18 9.58 7.07
CA VAL A 402 28.23 8.69 6.55
C VAL A 402 27.56 7.58 5.76
N MET A 403 27.97 7.37 4.51
CA MET A 403 27.29 6.44 3.61
C MET A 403 28.25 5.72 2.65
N HIS A 404 27.85 4.54 2.17
CA HIS A 404 28.48 3.91 1.02
C HIS A 404 27.87 4.44 -0.27
N ARG A 405 28.72 4.77 -1.25
CA ARG A 405 28.29 5.25 -2.56
C ARG A 405 27.82 4.09 -3.47
N TYR A 406 26.82 4.37 -4.30
CA TYR A 406 26.44 3.55 -5.45
C TYR A 406 27.00 4.13 -6.74
N GLU A 407 27.47 3.26 -7.64
CA GLU A 407 27.92 3.64 -8.98
C GLU A 407 26.94 3.12 -10.04
N GLU A 408 26.53 4.00 -10.95
CA GLU A 408 25.63 3.67 -12.06
C GLU A 408 26.34 2.80 -13.09
N THR A 409 25.69 1.73 -13.50
CA THR A 409 26.15 0.81 -14.55
C THR A 409 25.57 1.25 -15.89
N LYS A 410 26.30 1.03 -16.99
CA LYS A 410 25.84 1.38 -18.36
C LYS A 410 24.72 0.47 -18.89
N THR A 411 24.27 -0.50 -18.11
CA THR A 411 23.28 -1.51 -18.51
C THR A 411 21.86 -0.95 -18.44
N SER A 412 21.19 -0.89 -19.59
CA SER A 412 19.74 -0.67 -19.67
C SER A 412 19.00 -1.92 -19.18
N ILE A 413 17.96 -1.73 -18.38
CA ILE A 413 17.04 -2.82 -17.97
C ILE A 413 16.20 -3.27 -19.17
N VAL A 414 15.90 -2.35 -20.09
CA VAL A 414 15.05 -2.62 -21.26
C VAL A 414 15.93 -2.86 -22.47
N LYS A 415 15.75 -4.02 -23.12
CA LYS A 415 16.41 -4.31 -24.40
C LYS A 415 15.82 -3.40 -25.51
N PRO A 416 16.62 -2.87 -26.44
CA PRO A 416 16.23 -1.80 -27.37
C PRO A 416 15.01 -2.07 -28.27
N ASN A 417 14.54 -3.32 -28.38
CA ASN A 417 13.54 -3.72 -29.38
C ASN A 417 12.10 -3.68 -28.86
N PHE A 418 11.87 -3.33 -27.59
CA PHE A 418 10.54 -3.45 -27.00
C PHE A 418 9.78 -2.12 -26.93
N LEU A 419 8.84 -1.91 -27.87
CA LEU A 419 7.91 -0.76 -27.96
C LEU A 419 8.57 0.64 -27.87
N SER A 420 9.88 0.74 -28.08
CA SER A 420 10.67 1.96 -27.82
C SER A 420 10.54 2.48 -26.37
N VAL A 421 10.13 1.63 -25.43
CA VAL A 421 9.92 2.01 -24.02
C VAL A 421 11.28 2.10 -23.33
N LYS A 422 11.57 3.26 -22.72
CA LYS A 422 12.78 3.49 -21.94
C LYS A 422 12.44 3.56 -20.46
N ALA A 423 13.08 2.73 -19.63
CA ALA A 423 12.92 2.77 -18.16
C ALA A 423 13.96 3.71 -17.50
N ASN A 424 14.09 4.94 -17.99
CA ASN A 424 15.13 5.88 -17.56
C ASN A 424 15.04 6.27 -16.07
N HIS A 425 13.88 6.07 -15.45
CA HIS A 425 13.60 6.35 -14.05
C HIS A 425 14.17 5.28 -13.09
N ILE A 426 14.61 4.13 -13.59
CA ILE A 426 15.27 3.09 -12.80
C ILE A 426 16.76 3.11 -13.11
N LYS A 427 17.58 3.25 -12.07
CA LYS A 427 19.03 3.25 -12.14
C LYS A 427 19.57 1.89 -11.73
N VAL A 428 20.30 1.24 -12.63
CA VAL A 428 21.03 0.00 -12.32
C VAL A 428 22.38 0.40 -11.75
N THR A 429 22.65 0.02 -10.51
CA THR A 429 23.82 0.46 -9.76
C THR A 429 24.55 -0.71 -9.08
N LYS A 430 25.81 -0.48 -8.70
CA LYS A 430 26.56 -1.37 -7.82
C LYS A 430 26.93 -0.63 -6.54
N LYS A 431 26.79 -1.30 -5.39
CA LYS A 431 27.26 -0.77 -4.12
C LYS A 431 28.79 -0.82 -4.10
N THR A 432 29.44 0.30 -3.83
CA THR A 432 30.89 0.38 -3.72
C THR A 432 31.33 0.31 -2.25
N CYS A 433 32.60 0.01 -2.03
CA CYS A 433 33.22 0.15 -0.71
C CYS A 433 33.57 1.60 -0.37
N PHE A 434 33.43 2.54 -1.31
CA PHE A 434 33.79 3.93 -1.09
C PHE A 434 32.84 4.62 -0.10
N LEU A 435 33.41 5.13 0.99
CA LEU A 435 32.71 5.94 1.98
C LEU A 435 32.65 7.39 1.54
N CYS A 436 31.51 8.04 1.75
CA CYS A 436 31.38 9.49 1.64
C CYS A 436 30.70 10.07 2.88
N VAL A 437 31.06 11.32 3.19
CA VAL A 437 30.51 12.10 4.31
C VAL A 437 29.81 13.31 3.71
N VAL A 438 28.48 13.34 3.83
CA VAL A 438 27.63 14.32 3.13
C VAL A 438 26.83 15.10 4.17
N ASP A 439 26.78 16.43 4.02
CA ASP A 439 25.89 17.26 4.82
C ASP A 439 24.43 16.87 4.58
N THR A 440 23.67 16.66 5.64
CA THR A 440 22.29 16.17 5.57
C THR A 440 21.35 17.13 4.81
N SER A 441 21.68 18.42 4.70
CA SER A 441 20.95 19.38 3.86
C SER A 441 21.01 19.06 2.36
N LYS A 442 22.01 18.28 1.93
CA LYS A 442 22.21 17.85 0.55
C LYS A 442 21.48 16.55 0.20
N ILE A 443 20.88 15.89 1.21
CA ILE A 443 20.00 14.74 0.98
C ILE A 443 18.70 15.27 0.37
N MET A 444 18.37 14.78 -0.83
CA MET A 444 17.23 15.24 -1.60
C MET A 444 15.99 14.39 -1.36
N SER A 445 16.15 13.06 -1.43
CA SER A 445 15.05 12.10 -1.29
C SER A 445 15.54 10.72 -0.84
N VAL A 446 14.62 9.94 -0.27
CA VAL A 446 14.78 8.51 -0.04
C VAL A 446 14.47 7.78 -1.35
N MET A 447 15.20 6.70 -1.61
CA MET A 447 15.08 5.89 -2.83
C MET A 447 14.56 4.50 -2.50
N VAL A 448 13.69 3.96 -3.37
CA VAL A 448 13.37 2.54 -3.37
C VAL A 448 14.60 1.79 -3.88
N ASN A 449 14.99 0.74 -3.15
CA ASN A 449 16.17 -0.04 -3.45
C ASN A 449 15.82 -1.53 -3.50
N VAL A 450 15.91 -2.12 -4.69
CA VAL A 450 15.68 -3.54 -4.92
C VAL A 450 17.01 -4.22 -5.20
N ARG A 451 17.31 -5.26 -4.42
CA ARG A 451 18.46 -6.14 -4.63
C ARG A 451 17.97 -7.45 -5.22
N ILE A 452 18.58 -7.89 -6.32
CA ILE A 452 18.38 -9.21 -6.90
C ILE A 452 19.65 -10.00 -6.63
N ASP A 453 19.58 -10.98 -5.74
CA ASP A 453 20.75 -11.71 -5.23
C ASP A 453 21.54 -12.44 -6.33
N ASP A 454 20.85 -12.91 -7.38
CA ASP A 454 21.47 -13.68 -8.46
C ASP A 454 22.34 -12.83 -9.43
N ILE A 455 22.17 -11.50 -9.43
CA ILE A 455 22.79 -10.60 -10.43
C ILE A 455 23.81 -9.64 -9.79
N GLY A 456 23.77 -9.46 -8.47
CA GLY A 456 24.69 -8.58 -7.73
C GLY A 456 24.53 -7.08 -8.01
N ASN A 457 23.51 -6.69 -8.78
CA ASN A 457 23.14 -5.30 -9.07
C ASN A 457 22.03 -4.80 -8.14
N TYR A 458 22.00 -3.49 -7.92
CA TYR A 458 20.99 -2.77 -7.16
C TYR A 458 20.17 -1.88 -8.09
N PHE A 459 18.86 -1.93 -7.97
CA PHE A 459 17.94 -1.15 -8.79
C PHE A 459 17.35 -0.04 -7.93
N LEU A 460 17.64 1.21 -8.30
CA LEU A 460 17.22 2.40 -7.56
C LEU A 460 16.17 3.18 -8.34
N CYS A 461 15.09 3.58 -7.68
CA CYS A 461 14.12 4.54 -8.23
C CYS A 461 13.56 5.46 -7.14
N GLU A 462 13.04 6.61 -7.54
CA GLU A 462 12.39 7.55 -6.61
C GLU A 462 11.06 6.95 -6.11
N VAL A 463 10.69 7.27 -4.87
CA VAL A 463 9.42 6.82 -4.29
C VAL A 463 8.28 7.52 -5.04
N PRO A 464 7.33 6.78 -5.64
CA PRO A 464 6.29 7.38 -6.49
C PRO A 464 5.26 8.20 -5.73
N ASN A 465 5.13 8.01 -4.40
CA ASN A 465 4.26 8.82 -3.55
C ASN A 465 4.85 8.96 -2.14
N LEU A 466 5.05 10.19 -1.66
CA LEU A 466 5.51 10.49 -0.30
C LEU A 466 4.35 10.64 0.70
N LYS A 467 3.09 10.69 0.22
CA LYS A 467 1.90 10.97 1.05
C LYS A 467 1.16 9.72 1.52
N GLU A 468 1.39 8.57 0.89
CA GLU A 468 0.74 7.32 1.27
C GLU A 468 1.71 6.49 2.09
N SER A 469 1.38 6.30 3.36
CA SER A 469 2.01 5.32 4.24
C SER A 469 1.04 4.17 4.43
N ASP A 470 1.49 2.94 4.19
CA ASP A 470 0.91 1.75 4.85
C ASP A 470 1.15 1.84 6.37
#